data_AF-A0A7T1HHM9-F1
#
_entry.id   AF-A0A7T1HHM9-F1
#
_cell.length_a   1.000
_cell.length_b   1.000
_cell.length_c   1.000
_cell.angle_alpha   90.00
_cell.angle_beta   90.00
_cell.angle_gamma   90.00
#
_symmetry.space_group_name_H-M   'P 1'
#
loop_
_entity.id
_entity.type
_entity.pdbx_description
1 polymer ?
#
loop_
_entity_poly.entity_id
_entity_poly.type
_entity_poly.pdbx_seq_one_letter_code
_entity_poly.pdbx_strand_id
1 'polypeptide(L)'
;MSQPRFTNDALYAAAVGLAIRSGSLKRKAEASPEHSHSSSCSYALIATDGRLIERFSLQKVQAWASERDKVLNRIEGRRKLQGLPIEQRLARFRSWPEPQRALAWAVSSGQPIPPGRFGAGELLTAVLLLALFVLPGVVFLIWAVPRGRSYRQALAILVRQWRASGEPDPVDAAFRRLVSR
;
A
#
# COMPACT_ATOMS: atom_id res chain seq x y z
N MET A 1 16.51 -20.61 11.84
CA MET A 1 16.26 -19.89 10.58
C MET A 1 14.79 -19.50 10.53
N SER A 2 14.46 -18.21 10.72
CA SER A 2 13.07 -17.75 10.68
C SER A 2 12.61 -17.61 9.23
N GLN A 3 11.60 -18.38 8.82
CA GLN A 3 11.03 -18.24 7.48
C GLN A 3 10.46 -16.83 7.29
N PRO A 4 10.61 -16.22 6.10
CA PRO A 4 10.06 -14.89 5.84
C PRO A 4 8.53 -14.92 5.93
N ARG A 5 7.96 -14.07 6.80
CA ARG A 5 6.50 -13.91 7.02
C ARG A 5 5.73 -13.49 5.76
N PHE A 6 6.44 -12.96 4.76
CA PHE A 6 5.91 -12.46 3.50
C PHE A 6 6.60 -13.16 2.32
N THR A 7 5.87 -13.34 1.21
CA THR A 7 6.43 -13.90 -0.02
C THR A 7 7.46 -12.94 -0.63
N ASN A 8 8.42 -13.48 -1.40
CA ASN A 8 9.45 -12.66 -2.06
C ASN A 8 8.86 -11.54 -2.91
N ASP A 9 7.78 -11.80 -3.61
CA ASP A 9 7.11 -10.79 -4.43
C ASP A 9 6.43 -9.69 -3.60
N ALA A 10 5.97 -9.99 -2.37
CA ALA A 10 5.43 -8.97 -1.47
C ALA A 10 6.57 -8.09 -0.92
N LEU A 11 7.73 -8.69 -0.63
CA LEU A 11 8.94 -7.96 -0.26
C LEU A 11 9.44 -7.11 -1.43
N TYR A 12 9.43 -7.63 -2.66
CA TYR A 12 9.78 -6.90 -3.87
C TYR A 12 8.89 -5.67 -4.08
N ALA A 13 7.56 -5.85 -4.05
CA ALA A 13 6.62 -4.74 -4.20
C ALA A 13 6.80 -3.67 -3.09
N ALA A 14 7.13 -4.10 -1.88
CA ALA A 14 7.45 -3.20 -0.78
C ALA A 14 8.77 -2.44 -1.00
N ALA A 15 9.83 -3.14 -1.44
CA ALA A 15 11.13 -2.53 -1.74
C ALA A 15 11.06 -1.53 -2.91
N VAL A 16 10.33 -1.85 -3.97
CA VAL A 16 10.05 -0.92 -5.09
C VAL A 16 9.34 0.33 -4.57
N GLY A 17 8.32 0.19 -3.73
CA GLY A 17 7.62 1.34 -3.16
C GLY A 17 8.48 2.19 -2.24
N LEU A 18 9.41 1.58 -1.50
CA LEU A 18 10.40 2.29 -0.72
C LEU A 18 11.39 3.05 -1.60
N ALA A 19 11.88 2.43 -2.68
CA ALA A 19 12.81 3.07 -3.63
C ALA A 19 12.18 4.23 -4.40
N ILE A 20 10.89 4.11 -4.77
CA ILE A 20 10.15 5.23 -5.37
C ILE A 20 9.98 6.36 -4.35
N ARG A 21 9.69 6.02 -3.09
CA ARG A 21 9.51 7.02 -2.03
C ARG A 21 10.82 7.71 -1.63
N SER A 22 11.95 7.01 -1.67
CA SER A 22 13.28 7.60 -1.43
C SER A 22 13.79 8.40 -2.62
N GLY A 23 13.18 8.25 -3.80
CA GLY A 23 13.62 8.90 -5.05
C GLY A 23 14.71 8.13 -5.80
N SER A 24 15.17 7.00 -5.27
CA SER A 24 16.17 6.12 -5.89
C SER A 24 15.64 5.38 -7.13
N LEU A 25 14.32 5.29 -7.28
CA LEU A 25 13.67 4.66 -8.42
C LEU A 25 12.57 5.58 -8.97
N LYS A 26 12.64 5.93 -10.26
CA LYS A 26 11.58 6.75 -10.88
C LYS A 26 10.39 5.91 -11.32
N ARG A 27 10.64 4.70 -11.83
CA ARG A 27 9.61 3.76 -12.27
C ARG A 27 9.92 2.33 -11.87
N LYS A 28 8.86 1.57 -11.56
CA LYS A 28 8.95 0.12 -11.31
C LYS A 28 9.60 -0.66 -12.47
N ALA A 29 9.37 -0.24 -13.72
CA ALA A 29 9.89 -0.93 -14.90
C ALA A 29 11.43 -1.05 -14.93
N GLU A 30 12.12 -0.23 -14.15
CA GLU A 30 13.58 -0.27 -14.03
C GLU A 30 14.06 -1.39 -13.10
N ALA A 31 13.19 -1.96 -12.25
CA ALA A 31 13.53 -3.00 -11.26
C ALA A 31 13.09 -4.40 -11.71
N SER A 32 13.94 -5.41 -11.54
CA SER A 32 13.61 -6.80 -11.86
C SER A 32 13.27 -7.62 -10.61
N PRO A 33 12.10 -8.29 -10.56
CA PRO A 33 11.78 -9.21 -9.47
C PRO A 33 12.66 -10.46 -9.45
N GLU A 34 13.16 -10.90 -10.61
CA GLU A 34 13.97 -12.11 -10.76
C GLU A 34 15.39 -11.91 -10.23
N HIS A 35 15.94 -10.73 -10.41
CA HIS A 35 17.29 -10.39 -9.92
C HIS A 35 17.29 -9.92 -8.46
N SER A 36 16.15 -9.39 -7.97
CA SER A 36 16.03 -8.91 -6.60
C SER A 36 15.91 -10.06 -5.61
N HIS A 37 16.67 -10.00 -4.52
CA HIS A 37 16.72 -11.10 -3.54
C HIS A 37 16.78 -10.59 -2.10
N SER A 38 16.26 -11.41 -1.20
CA SER A 38 16.36 -11.22 0.25
C SER A 38 17.52 -12.01 0.83
N SER A 39 18.28 -11.36 1.71
CA SER A 39 19.20 -12.01 2.66
C SER A 39 18.55 -12.05 4.05
N SER A 40 19.25 -12.59 5.05
CA SER A 40 18.79 -12.65 6.45
C SER A 40 18.50 -11.28 7.05
N CYS A 41 19.28 -10.25 6.68
CA CYS A 41 19.20 -8.92 7.28
C CYS A 41 18.82 -7.80 6.29
N SER A 42 18.85 -8.08 4.97
CA SER A 42 18.64 -7.04 3.96
C SER A 42 17.85 -7.55 2.75
N TYR A 43 17.33 -6.62 1.98
CA TYR A 43 16.69 -6.87 0.70
C TYR A 43 17.39 -6.01 -0.36
N ALA A 44 17.94 -6.66 -1.39
CA ALA A 44 18.61 -5.99 -2.50
C ALA A 44 17.63 -5.82 -3.65
N LEU A 45 17.32 -4.56 -4.00
CA LEU A 45 16.51 -4.24 -5.18
C LEU A 45 17.45 -4.04 -6.36
N ILE A 46 17.31 -4.88 -7.38
CA ILE A 46 18.21 -4.91 -8.53
C ILE A 46 17.43 -4.55 -9.79
N ALA A 47 18.08 -3.78 -10.66
CA ALA A 47 17.54 -3.35 -11.93
C ALA A 47 17.50 -4.47 -12.97
N THR A 48 16.81 -4.25 -14.09
CA THR A 48 16.76 -5.22 -15.19
C THR A 48 18.12 -5.47 -15.85
N ASP A 49 19.02 -4.49 -15.79
CA ASP A 49 20.40 -4.56 -16.29
C ASP A 49 21.38 -5.20 -15.27
N GLY A 50 20.88 -5.66 -14.11
CA GLY A 50 21.69 -6.26 -13.04
C GLY A 50 22.33 -5.24 -12.09
N ARG A 51 22.14 -3.93 -12.30
CA ARG A 51 22.66 -2.89 -11.41
C ARG A 51 21.90 -2.86 -10.07
N LEU A 52 22.61 -2.74 -8.96
CA LEU A 52 21.98 -2.52 -7.65
C LEU A 52 21.33 -1.13 -7.63
N ILE A 53 20.02 -1.08 -7.42
CA ILE A 53 19.27 0.18 -7.27
C ILE A 53 19.46 0.68 -5.84
N GLU A 54 19.04 -0.13 -4.86
CA GLU A 54 19.12 0.22 -3.45
C GLU A 54 19.09 -1.06 -2.59
N ARG A 55 19.72 -0.99 -1.43
CA ARG A 55 19.65 -2.06 -0.42
C ARG A 55 18.92 -1.54 0.82
N PHE A 56 17.86 -2.23 1.20
CA PHE A 56 17.07 -1.90 2.38
C PHE A 56 17.32 -2.92 3.49
N SER A 57 17.15 -2.51 4.75
CA SER A 57 17.07 -3.47 5.84
C SER A 57 15.80 -4.32 5.69
N LEU A 58 15.91 -5.63 5.95
CA LEU A 58 14.78 -6.55 5.78
C LEU A 58 13.61 -6.16 6.69
N GLN A 59 13.91 -5.69 7.91
CA GLN A 59 12.91 -5.18 8.85
C GLN A 59 12.10 -4.01 8.26
N LYS A 60 12.76 -3.05 7.58
CA LYS A 60 12.09 -1.91 6.94
C LYS A 60 11.18 -2.37 5.80
N VAL A 61 11.64 -3.30 4.98
CA VAL A 61 10.83 -3.87 3.88
C VAL A 61 9.64 -4.66 4.42
N GLN A 62 9.83 -5.46 5.48
CA GLN A 62 8.75 -6.20 6.13
C GLN A 62 7.73 -5.29 6.82
N ALA A 63 8.19 -4.23 7.50
CA ALA A 63 7.32 -3.22 8.10
C ALA A 63 6.45 -2.56 7.02
N TRP A 64 7.06 -2.20 5.89
CA TRP A 64 6.36 -1.62 4.75
C TRP A 64 5.38 -2.61 4.11
N ALA A 65 5.77 -3.87 3.93
CA ALA A 65 4.88 -4.93 3.45
C ALA A 65 3.67 -5.14 4.38
N SER A 66 3.89 -5.09 5.69
CA SER A 66 2.83 -5.17 6.71
C SER A 66 1.88 -3.99 6.64
N GLU A 67 2.40 -2.77 6.46
CA GLU A 67 1.57 -1.57 6.29
C GLU A 67 0.71 -1.66 5.02
N ARG A 68 1.29 -2.14 3.91
CA ARG A 68 0.55 -2.41 2.67
C ARG A 68 -0.56 -3.43 2.88
N ASP A 69 -0.28 -4.53 3.58
CA ASP A 69 -1.30 -5.55 3.87
C ASP A 69 -2.40 -5.02 4.81
N LYS A 70 -2.06 -4.16 5.79
CA LYS A 70 -3.06 -3.46 6.61
C LYS A 70 -3.96 -2.58 5.76
N VAL A 71 -3.41 -1.85 4.79
CA VAL A 71 -4.22 -1.04 3.87
C VAL A 71 -5.15 -1.93 3.04
N LEU A 72 -4.64 -3.04 2.49
CA LEU A 72 -5.48 -4.01 1.77
C LEU A 72 -6.62 -4.55 2.63
N ASN A 73 -6.33 -4.90 3.88
CA ASN A 73 -7.33 -5.38 4.83
C ASN A 73 -8.40 -4.35 5.17
N ARG A 74 -8.08 -3.05 5.04
CA ARG A 74 -9.04 -1.95 5.23
C ARG A 74 -9.85 -1.62 3.98
N ILE A 75 -9.48 -2.11 2.81
CA ILE A 75 -10.29 -1.94 1.61
C ILE A 75 -11.55 -2.78 1.78
N GLU A 76 -12.67 -2.09 2.05
CA GLU A 76 -13.99 -2.69 2.16
C GLU A 76 -14.28 -3.51 0.90
N GLY A 77 -14.64 -4.78 1.10
CA GLY A 77 -14.92 -5.69 -0.01
C GLY A 77 -13.86 -6.77 -0.25
N ARG A 78 -12.62 -6.66 0.27
CA ARG A 78 -11.61 -7.74 0.15
C ARG A 78 -12.16 -9.09 0.63
N ARG A 79 -12.76 -9.12 1.83
CA ARG A 79 -13.41 -10.32 2.38
C ARG A 79 -14.59 -10.81 1.53
N LYS A 80 -15.32 -9.90 0.88
CA LYS A 80 -16.45 -10.23 0.00
C LYS A 80 -16.01 -10.81 -1.35
N LEU A 81 -14.72 -10.77 -1.68
CA LEU A 81 -14.15 -11.38 -2.89
C LEU A 81 -13.59 -12.79 -2.63
N GLN A 82 -13.30 -13.15 -1.36
CA GLN A 82 -12.80 -14.48 -1.01
C GLN A 82 -13.84 -15.55 -1.38
N GLY A 83 -13.38 -16.66 -1.98
CA GLY A 83 -14.23 -17.79 -2.38
C GLY A 83 -14.96 -17.65 -3.73
N LEU A 84 -14.95 -16.47 -4.36
CA LEU A 84 -15.57 -16.29 -5.68
C LEU A 84 -14.64 -16.73 -6.83
N PRO A 85 -15.18 -17.16 -8.00
CA PRO A 85 -14.39 -17.38 -9.21
C PRO A 85 -13.64 -16.11 -9.67
N ILE A 86 -12.52 -16.26 -10.37
CA ILE A 86 -11.67 -15.12 -10.81
C ILE A 86 -12.48 -14.06 -11.57
N GLU A 87 -13.33 -14.47 -12.49
CA GLU A 87 -14.13 -13.54 -13.32
C GLU A 87 -15.13 -12.72 -12.49
N GLN A 88 -15.85 -13.36 -11.57
CA GLN A 88 -16.79 -12.67 -10.68
C GLN A 88 -16.07 -11.71 -9.73
N ARG A 89 -14.84 -12.05 -9.34
CA ARG A 89 -14.00 -11.15 -8.52
C ARG A 89 -13.60 -9.90 -9.28
N LEU A 90 -13.19 -10.04 -10.54
CA LEU A 90 -12.86 -8.91 -11.41
C LEU A 90 -14.10 -8.02 -11.65
N ALA A 91 -15.26 -8.63 -11.93
CA ALA A 91 -16.51 -7.89 -12.10
C ALA A 91 -16.88 -7.08 -10.84
N ARG A 92 -16.80 -7.67 -9.65
CA ARG A 92 -17.00 -6.96 -8.37
C ARG A 92 -15.94 -5.91 -8.09
N PHE A 93 -14.69 -6.17 -8.46
CA PHE A 93 -13.61 -5.19 -8.30
C PHE A 93 -13.86 -3.96 -9.18
N ARG A 94 -14.31 -4.15 -10.42
CA ARG A 94 -14.65 -3.05 -11.33
C ARG A 94 -15.83 -2.21 -10.83
N SER A 95 -16.74 -2.81 -10.05
CA SER A 95 -17.85 -2.08 -9.40
C SER A 95 -17.44 -1.33 -8.13
N TRP A 96 -16.19 -1.43 -7.67
CA TRP A 96 -15.73 -0.65 -6.52
C TRP A 96 -15.57 0.83 -6.87
N PRO A 97 -15.70 1.73 -5.88
CA PRO A 97 -15.36 3.14 -6.05
C PRO A 97 -13.93 3.30 -6.57
N GLU A 98 -13.72 4.23 -7.51
CA GLU A 98 -12.40 4.51 -8.10
C GLU A 98 -11.27 4.67 -7.07
N PRO A 99 -11.44 5.35 -5.91
CA PRO A 99 -10.35 5.50 -4.96
C PRO A 99 -9.91 4.15 -4.37
N GLN A 100 -10.83 3.19 -4.21
CA GLN A 100 -10.51 1.85 -3.74
C GLN A 100 -9.80 1.03 -4.83
N ARG A 101 -10.24 1.15 -6.09
CA ARG A 101 -9.57 0.53 -7.24
C ARG A 101 -8.15 1.07 -7.41
N ALA A 102 -7.96 2.39 -7.33
CA ALA A 102 -6.66 3.04 -7.39
C ALA A 102 -5.74 2.62 -6.22
N LEU A 103 -6.28 2.47 -5.01
CA LEU A 103 -5.52 1.95 -3.87
C LEU A 103 -5.09 0.50 -4.07
N ALA A 104 -6.00 -0.37 -4.53
CA ALA A 104 -5.68 -1.76 -4.83
C ALA A 104 -4.64 -1.87 -5.95
N TRP A 105 -4.76 -1.05 -7.00
CA TRP A 105 -3.75 -0.89 -8.02
C TRP A 105 -2.41 -0.47 -7.42
N ALA A 106 -2.36 0.58 -6.60
CA ALA A 106 -1.13 1.06 -5.99
C ALA A 106 -0.43 0.01 -5.13
N VAL A 107 -1.24 -0.78 -4.39
CA VAL A 107 -0.71 -1.88 -3.59
C VAL A 107 -0.18 -3.01 -4.48
N SER A 108 -0.85 -3.30 -5.59
CA SER A 108 -0.41 -4.32 -6.54
C SER A 108 0.86 -3.93 -7.31
N SER A 109 0.95 -2.66 -7.68
CA SER A 109 1.97 -2.14 -8.60
C SER A 109 3.22 -1.65 -7.89
N GLY A 110 3.29 -1.71 -6.56
CA GLY A 110 4.45 -1.19 -5.82
C GLY A 110 4.44 0.33 -5.65
N GLN A 111 3.39 1.03 -6.10
CA GLN A 111 3.31 2.48 -5.97
C GLN A 111 3.19 2.91 -4.49
N PRO A 112 3.62 4.14 -4.16
CA PRO A 112 3.46 4.69 -2.83
C PRO A 112 1.97 4.82 -2.49
N ILE A 113 1.61 4.36 -1.29
CA ILE A 113 0.25 4.43 -0.77
C ILE A 113 0.13 5.72 0.05
N PRO A 114 -0.97 6.48 -0.07
CA PRO A 114 -1.20 7.64 0.78
C PRO A 114 -1.17 7.25 2.26
N PRO A 115 -0.51 8.05 3.12
CA PRO A 115 -0.42 7.77 4.56
C PRO A 115 -1.82 7.70 5.15
N GLY A 116 -2.14 6.60 5.84
CA GLY A 116 -3.52 6.19 6.14
C GLY A 116 -4.43 7.28 6.72
N ARG A 117 -5.73 7.15 6.41
CA ARG A 117 -6.80 7.92 7.06
C ARG A 117 -6.85 7.60 8.56
N PHE A 118 -7.36 8.55 9.36
CA PHE A 118 -7.55 8.38 10.81
C PHE A 118 -8.11 7.00 11.15
N GLY A 119 -7.41 6.29 12.04
CA GLY A 119 -7.90 5.01 12.55
C GLY A 119 -9.13 5.22 13.45
N ALA A 120 -9.97 4.19 13.58
CA ALA A 120 -11.10 4.21 14.52
C ALA A 120 -10.65 4.55 15.96
N GLY A 121 -9.45 4.10 16.35
CA GLY A 121 -8.84 4.45 17.64
C GLY A 121 -8.51 5.94 17.78
N GLU A 122 -7.97 6.59 16.73
CA GLU A 122 -7.66 8.03 16.78
C GLU A 122 -8.94 8.88 16.81
N LEU A 123 -9.99 8.44 16.11
CA LEU A 123 -11.33 9.03 16.20
C LEU A 123 -11.92 8.86 17.60
N LEU A 124 -11.78 7.68 18.20
CA LEU A 124 -12.24 7.41 19.56
C LEU A 124 -11.49 8.28 20.59
N THR A 125 -10.17 8.41 20.45
CA THR A 125 -9.36 9.30 21.29
C THR A 125 -9.79 10.76 21.13
N ALA A 126 -10.07 11.20 19.90
CA ALA A 126 -10.59 12.54 19.66
C ALA A 126 -11.92 12.78 20.38
N VAL A 127 -12.84 11.81 20.32
CA VAL A 127 -14.14 11.87 20.99
C VAL A 127 -13.99 11.85 22.52
N LEU A 128 -13.13 10.99 23.07
CA LEU A 128 -12.84 10.95 24.51
C LEU A 128 -12.22 12.25 25.00
N LEU A 129 -11.24 12.79 24.27
CA LEU A 129 -10.64 14.08 24.60
C LEU A 129 -11.71 15.18 24.58
N LEU A 130 -12.59 15.21 23.58
CA LEU A 130 -13.67 16.20 23.51
C LEU A 130 -14.67 16.07 24.67
N ALA A 131 -14.98 14.83 25.08
CA ALA A 131 -15.93 14.55 26.15
C ALA A 131 -15.38 14.85 27.55
N LEU A 132 -14.09 14.57 27.80
CA LEU A 132 -13.44 14.83 29.09
C LEU A 132 -12.90 16.26 29.21
N PHE A 133 -12.35 16.80 28.13
CA PHE A 133 -11.70 18.11 28.11
C PHE A 133 -11.83 18.79 26.72
N VAL A 134 -12.80 19.69 26.59
CA VAL A 134 -13.13 20.36 25.32
C VAL A 134 -11.90 21.00 24.64
N LEU A 135 -11.07 21.73 25.39
CA LEU A 135 -9.89 22.44 24.88
C LEU A 135 -8.84 21.51 24.22
N PRO A 136 -8.29 20.48 24.87
CA PRO A 136 -7.37 19.54 24.22
C PRO A 136 -8.04 18.72 23.10
N GLY A 137 -9.35 18.44 23.18
CA GLY A 137 -10.10 17.85 22.08
C GLY A 137 -10.10 18.71 20.82
N VAL A 138 -10.33 20.03 20.96
CA VAL A 138 -10.29 20.98 19.84
C VAL A 138 -8.88 21.14 19.28
N VAL A 139 -7.85 21.24 20.13
CA VAL A 139 -6.45 21.30 19.68
C VAL A 139 -6.07 20.05 18.90
N PHE A 140 -6.47 18.87 19.37
CA PHE A 140 -6.25 17.61 18.66
C PHE A 140 -6.93 17.60 17.29
N LEU A 141 -8.18 18.08 17.20
CA LEU A 141 -8.90 18.17 15.93
C LEU A 141 -8.25 19.14 14.95
N ILE A 142 -7.83 20.33 15.40
CA ILE A 142 -7.13 21.31 14.56
C ILE A 142 -5.86 20.70 13.96
N TRP A 143 -5.13 19.91 14.75
CA TRP A 143 -3.95 19.19 14.28
C TRP A 143 -4.28 18.00 13.36
N ALA A 144 -5.45 17.39 13.54
CA ALA A 144 -5.93 16.29 12.72
C ALA A 144 -6.44 16.73 11.33
N VAL A 145 -7.08 17.90 11.21
CA VAL A 145 -7.60 18.42 9.93
C VAL A 145 -6.57 18.42 8.78
N PRO A 146 -5.33 18.93 8.93
CA PRO A 146 -4.37 18.95 7.84
C PRO A 146 -3.98 17.54 7.37
N ARG A 147 -3.89 16.55 8.27
CA ARG A 147 -3.64 15.15 7.87
C ARG A 147 -4.76 14.58 7.01
N GLY A 148 -6.01 14.91 7.33
CA GLY A 148 -7.17 14.50 6.52
C GLY A 148 -7.15 15.10 5.12
N ARG A 149 -6.74 16.37 4.99
CA ARG A 149 -6.57 17.04 3.68
C ARG A 149 -5.44 16.43 2.87
N SER A 150 -4.27 16.21 3.49
CA SER A 150 -3.13 15.58 2.83
C SER A 150 -3.45 14.18 2.33
N TYR A 151 -4.22 13.38 3.10
CA TYR A 151 -4.68 12.07 2.64
C TYR A 151 -5.55 12.17 1.39
N ARG A 152 -6.54 13.08 1.38
CA ARG A 152 -7.43 13.28 0.23
C ARG A 152 -6.66 13.74 -1.01
N GLN A 153 -5.70 14.64 -0.84
CA GLN A 153 -4.85 15.12 -1.94
C GLN A 153 -3.98 13.99 -2.49
N ALA A 154 -3.30 13.22 -1.63
CA ALA A 154 -2.49 12.10 -2.05
C ALA A 154 -3.33 11.01 -2.74
N LEU A 155 -4.55 10.75 -2.26
CA LEU A 155 -5.49 9.82 -2.89
C LEU A 155 -5.95 10.33 -4.26
N ALA A 156 -6.22 11.63 -4.40
CA ALA A 156 -6.60 12.23 -5.68
C ALA A 156 -5.46 12.15 -6.72
N ILE A 157 -4.22 12.40 -6.28
CA ILE A 157 -3.02 12.23 -7.13
C ILE A 157 -2.90 10.77 -7.56
N LEU A 158 -3.09 9.82 -6.64
CA LEU A 158 -3.04 8.40 -6.94
C LEU A 158 -4.09 7.99 -7.98
N VAL A 159 -5.34 8.46 -7.84
CA VAL A 159 -6.40 8.20 -8.81
C VAL A 159 -6.05 8.77 -10.18
N ARG A 160 -5.49 9.99 -10.24
CA ARG A 160 -5.04 10.58 -11.52
C ARG A 160 -3.93 9.75 -12.18
N GLN A 161 -2.94 9.31 -11.42
CA GLN A 161 -1.86 8.46 -11.92
C GLN A 161 -2.39 7.11 -12.42
N TRP A 162 -3.33 6.52 -11.68
CA TRP A 162 -3.98 5.28 -12.07
C TRP A 162 -4.77 5.43 -13.38
N ARG A 163 -5.58 6.49 -13.53
CA ARG A 163 -6.27 6.81 -14.80
C ARG A 163 -5.29 7.04 -15.94
N ALA A 164 -4.22 7.80 -15.70
CA ALA A 164 -3.19 8.06 -16.71
C ALA A 164 -2.46 6.78 -17.16
N SER A 165 -2.42 5.75 -16.31
CA SER A 165 -1.88 4.43 -16.67
C SER A 165 -2.85 3.54 -17.46
N GLY A 166 -4.06 4.02 -17.76
CA GLY A 166 -5.08 3.27 -18.51
C GLY A 166 -5.98 2.39 -17.65
N GLU A 167 -6.20 2.76 -16.38
CA GLU A 167 -6.96 1.97 -15.40
C GLU A 167 -6.63 0.47 -15.38
N PRO A 168 -5.33 0.09 -15.38
CA PRO A 168 -4.97 -1.31 -15.43
C PRO A 168 -5.57 -2.00 -14.19
N ASP A 169 -6.31 -3.08 -14.45
CA ASP A 169 -6.76 -3.96 -13.39
C ASP A 169 -5.52 -4.39 -12.57
N PRO A 170 -5.64 -4.50 -11.23
CA PRO A 170 -4.52 -4.88 -10.39
C PRO A 170 -3.91 -6.17 -10.93
N VAL A 171 -2.60 -6.16 -11.15
CA VAL A 171 -1.88 -7.26 -11.80
C VAL A 171 -2.30 -8.57 -11.17
N ASP A 172 -2.70 -9.55 -12.00
CA ASP A 172 -3.26 -10.84 -11.60
C ASP A 172 -2.58 -11.48 -10.39
N ALA A 173 -1.24 -11.41 -10.29
CA ALA A 173 -0.49 -11.95 -9.17
C ALA A 173 -0.78 -11.25 -7.82
N ALA A 174 -0.96 -9.93 -7.84
CA ALA A 174 -1.30 -9.13 -6.67
C ALA A 174 -2.80 -9.12 -6.39
N PHE A 175 -3.66 -9.22 -7.41
CA PHE A 175 -5.08 -9.49 -7.23
C PHE A 175 -5.32 -10.88 -6.66
N ARG A 176 -4.57 -11.89 -7.10
CA ARG A 176 -4.54 -13.23 -6.48
C ARG A 176 -4.16 -13.11 -5.00
N ARG A 177 -3.12 -12.35 -4.62
CA ARG A 177 -2.79 -12.13 -3.20
C ARG A 177 -3.82 -11.33 -2.40
N LEU A 178 -4.49 -10.39 -3.05
CA LEU A 178 -5.64 -9.69 -2.49
C LEU A 178 -6.74 -10.69 -2.08
N VAL A 179 -6.86 -11.85 -2.75
CA VAL A 179 -8.01 -12.76 -2.57
C VAL A 179 -7.66 -14.19 -2.13
N SER A 180 -6.38 -14.59 -2.13
CA SER A 180 -5.92 -15.97 -1.85
C SER A 180 -5.42 -16.19 -0.41
N ARG A 181 -5.70 -15.26 0.51
CA ARG A 181 -5.49 -15.41 1.95
C ARG A 181 -6.78 -15.07 2.67
#